data_AF-A0A1M7JYE5-F1
#
_entry.id   AF-A0A1M7JYE5-F1
#
_cell.length_a   1.000
_cell.length_b   1.000
_cell.length_c   1.000
_cell.angle_alpha   90.00
_cell.angle_beta   90.00
_cell.angle_gamma   90.00
#
_symmetry.space_group_name_H-M   'P 1'
#
loop_
_entity.id
_entity.type
_entity.pdbx_description
1 polymer ?
#
loop_
_entity_poly.entity_id
_entity_poly.type
_entity_poly.pdbx_seq_one_letter_code
_entity_poly.pdbx_strand_id
1 'polypeptide(L)'
;MTKKEIQKLRNFIDLVAENANTSIGYPFAKGNNYHELYSLLRYPLINLGDPFIESNYKVNSFTIEREVIEFFADLFRASKDDYSGYVTNGGSEGNLYGLYLARELYPNGIVYYSSESHYSIPKSIRLLNM
;
A
#
# COMPACT_ATOMS: atom_id res chain seq x y z
N MET A 1 17.37 7.81 23.64
CA MET A 1 18.52 7.21 22.94
C MET A 1 19.81 7.72 23.55
N THR A 2 20.76 6.83 23.79
CA THR A 2 22.13 7.16 24.22
C THR A 2 22.91 7.81 23.07
N LYS A 3 24.04 8.46 23.36
CA LYS A 3 24.93 9.01 22.33
C LYS A 3 25.39 7.95 21.31
N LYS A 4 25.66 6.73 21.79
CA LYS A 4 26.05 5.59 20.95
C LYS A 4 24.93 5.18 19.98
N GLU A 5 23.68 5.17 20.45
CA GLU A 5 22.51 4.84 19.62
C GLU A 5 22.24 5.92 18.57
N ILE A 6 22.36 7.20 18.93
CA ILE A 6 22.25 8.32 17.97
C ILE A 6 23.31 8.18 16.87
N GLN A 7 24.56 7.86 17.25
CA GLN A 7 25.63 7.68 16.27
C GLN A 7 25.37 6.48 15.35
N LYS A 8 24.90 5.35 15.90
CA LYS A 8 24.53 4.17 15.12
C LYS A 8 23.43 4.50 14.11
N LEU A 9 22.41 5.26 14.51
CA LEU A 9 21.31 5.68 13.63
C LEU A 9 21.83 6.57 12.50
N ARG A 10 22.67 7.56 12.80
CA ARG A 10 23.27 8.44 11.78
C ARG A 10 24.07 7.66 10.74
N ASN A 11 24.96 6.78 11.20
CA ASN A 11 25.75 5.94 10.31
C ASN A 11 24.86 5.08 9.39
N PHE A 12 23.72 4.57 9.90
CA PHE A 12 22.77 3.83 9.09
C PHE A 12 22.06 4.70 8.06
N ILE A 13 21.64 5.92 8.43
CA ILE A 13 21.02 6.88 7.51
C ILE A 13 21.99 7.22 6.36
N ASP A 14 23.25 7.49 6.68
CA ASP A 14 24.27 7.83 5.69
C ASP A 14 24.51 6.67 4.71
N LEU A 15 24.61 5.44 5.23
CA LEU A 15 24.75 4.22 4.40
C LEU A 15 23.53 4.02 3.48
N VAL A 16 22.31 4.22 3.99
CA VAL A 16 21.09 4.09 3.18
C VAL A 16 21.05 5.17 2.10
N ALA A 17 21.43 6.41 2.42
CA ALA A 17 21.48 7.51 1.46
C ALA A 17 22.50 7.24 0.33
N GLU A 18 23.68 6.70 0.67
CA GLU A 18 24.69 6.30 -0.31
C GLU A 18 24.16 5.21 -1.26
N ASN A 19 23.56 4.15 -0.70
CA ASN A 19 22.96 3.07 -1.49
C ASN A 19 21.80 3.56 -2.39
N ALA A 20 20.99 4.51 -1.90
CA ALA A 20 19.86 5.05 -2.64
C ALA A 20 20.31 5.85 -3.90
N ASN A 21 21.48 6.50 -3.85
CA ASN A 21 22.01 7.26 -4.97
C ASN A 21 22.26 6.37 -6.20
N THR A 22 22.72 5.14 -6.00
CA THR A 22 23.04 4.18 -7.07
C THR A 22 21.94 3.14 -7.30
N SER A 23 20.86 3.15 -6.52
CA SER A 23 19.76 2.20 -6.65
C SER A 23 18.92 2.48 -7.91
N ILE A 24 19.27 1.83 -9.02
CA ILE A 24 18.57 1.96 -10.32
C ILE A 24 18.02 0.62 -10.83
N GLY A 25 18.19 -0.46 -10.07
CA GLY A 25 17.79 -1.82 -10.45
C GLY A 25 16.34 -2.19 -10.09
N TYR A 26 15.62 -1.31 -9.38
CA TYR A 26 14.24 -1.55 -8.94
C TYR A 26 13.35 -0.35 -9.26
N PRO A 27 12.06 -0.57 -9.55
CA PRO A 27 11.12 0.47 -9.99
C PRO A 27 10.55 1.27 -8.81
N PHE A 28 11.43 1.80 -7.95
CA PHE A 28 11.01 2.65 -6.82
C PHE A 28 11.09 4.13 -7.19
N ALA A 29 10.05 4.89 -6.81
CA ALA A 29 10.07 6.34 -6.91
C ALA A 29 11.18 6.92 -6.04
N LYS A 30 11.92 7.90 -6.60
CA LYS A 30 13.00 8.63 -5.91
C LYS A 30 12.55 10.05 -5.59
N GLY A 31 13.22 10.69 -4.62
CA GLY A 31 12.96 12.08 -4.26
C GLY A 31 11.74 12.31 -3.36
N ASN A 32 11.33 11.29 -2.61
CA ASN A 32 10.22 11.40 -1.66
C ASN A 32 10.55 12.42 -0.55
N ASN A 33 9.72 13.45 -0.41
CA ASN A 33 9.81 14.43 0.68
C ASN A 33 8.50 14.45 1.48
N TYR A 34 8.55 13.90 2.69
CA TYR A 34 7.39 13.81 3.60
C TYR A 34 7.45 14.82 4.74
N HIS A 35 8.27 15.88 4.62
CA HIS A 35 8.50 16.84 5.71
C HIS A 35 7.19 17.42 6.26
N GLU A 36 6.25 17.77 5.39
CA GLU A 36 4.94 18.32 5.77
C GLU A 36 4.10 17.34 6.59
N LEU A 37 4.35 16.03 6.47
CA LEU A 37 3.61 14.97 7.15
C LEU A 37 4.27 14.51 8.46
N TYR A 38 5.49 14.96 8.78
CA TYR A 38 6.23 14.46 9.95
C TYR A 38 5.51 14.69 11.29
N SER A 39 4.68 15.74 11.39
CA SER A 39 3.89 15.98 12.60
C SER A 39 2.89 14.86 12.88
N LEU A 40 2.38 14.18 11.84
CA LEU A 40 1.41 13.09 11.95
C LEU A 40 2.01 11.86 12.65
N LEU A 41 3.32 11.65 12.55
CA LEU A 41 4.04 10.52 13.17
C LEU A 41 4.02 10.55 14.72
N ARG A 42 3.52 11.65 15.33
CA ARG A 42 3.34 11.77 16.78
C ARG A 42 2.06 11.12 17.29
N TYR A 43 1.14 10.80 16.39
CA TYR A 43 -0.17 10.22 16.73
C TYR A 43 -0.22 8.75 16.30
N PRO A 44 -1.03 7.90 16.96
CA PRO A 44 -1.27 6.53 16.55
C PRO A 44 -2.23 6.49 15.33
N LEU A 45 -1.89 7.20 14.25
CA LEU A 45 -2.72 7.32 13.06
C LEU A 45 -2.96 5.95 12.42
N ILE A 46 -4.21 5.53 12.35
CA ILE A 46 -4.60 4.26 11.72
C ILE A 46 -6.00 4.36 11.10
N ASN A 47 -6.13 3.77 9.92
CA ASN A 47 -7.39 3.65 9.18
C ASN A 47 -7.99 2.28 9.48
N LEU A 48 -8.76 2.21 10.58
CA LEU A 48 -9.35 0.96 11.05
C LEU A 48 -10.73 0.74 10.40
N GLY A 49 -10.80 -0.25 9.52
CA GLY A 49 -12.03 -0.66 8.86
C GLY A 49 -12.18 -0.07 7.47
N ASP A 50 -13.43 0.03 7.01
CA ASP A 50 -13.77 0.51 5.68
C ASP A 50 -13.74 2.05 5.63
N PRO A 51 -13.00 2.68 4.68
CA PRO A 51 -12.91 4.13 4.57
C PRO A 51 -14.24 4.83 4.22
N PHE A 52 -15.24 4.10 3.74
CA PHE A 52 -16.58 4.63 3.41
C PHE A 52 -17.59 4.51 4.57
N ILE A 53 -17.21 3.83 5.66
CA ILE A 53 -18.06 3.66 6.84
C ILE A 53 -17.60 4.60 7.95
N GLU A 54 -18.54 5.19 8.69
CA GLU A 54 -18.18 6.04 9.82
C GLU A 54 -17.39 5.24 10.88
N SER A 55 -16.17 5.69 11.17
CA SER A 55 -15.36 5.10 12.23
C SER A 55 -15.68 5.69 13.61
N ASN A 56 -15.70 4.81 14.61
CA ASN A 56 -15.66 5.19 16.02
C ASN A 56 -14.25 5.62 16.47
N TYR A 57 -13.21 5.32 15.69
CA TYR A 57 -11.83 5.72 15.95
C TYR A 57 -11.50 6.98 15.17
N LYS A 58 -11.37 8.13 15.84
CA LYS A 58 -11.25 9.44 15.18
C LYS A 58 -9.81 9.85 14.80
N VAL A 59 -8.79 9.13 15.26
CA VAL A 59 -7.38 9.38 14.90
C VAL A 59 -7.03 8.64 13.60
N ASN A 60 -7.79 8.93 12.54
CA ASN A 60 -7.66 8.31 11.22
C ASN A 60 -7.46 9.38 10.14
N SER A 61 -7.17 8.92 8.93
CA SER A 61 -7.05 9.73 7.72
C SER A 61 -8.03 9.29 6.63
N PHE A 62 -9.22 8.76 6.99
CA PHE A 62 -10.19 8.26 6.02
C PHE A 62 -10.60 9.30 4.96
N THR A 63 -10.66 10.59 5.32
CA THR A 63 -10.92 11.65 4.32
C THR A 63 -9.83 11.70 3.25
N ILE A 64 -8.56 11.67 3.65
CA ILE A 64 -7.42 11.65 2.72
C ILE A 64 -7.40 10.34 1.94
N GLU A 65 -7.73 9.22 2.57
CA GLU A 65 -7.82 7.93 1.88
C GLU A 65 -8.87 7.93 0.77
N ARG A 66 -10.06 8.48 1.03
CA ARG A 66 -11.11 8.62 0.01
C ARG A 66 -10.71 9.53 -1.13
N GLU A 67 -10.01 10.65 -0.86
CA GLU A 67 -9.47 11.52 -1.92
C GLU A 67 -8.50 10.76 -2.85
N VAL A 68 -7.65 9.89 -2.30
CA VAL A 68 -6.75 9.04 -3.10
C VAL A 68 -7.54 8.02 -3.92
N ILE A 69 -8.55 7.38 -3.32
CA ILE A 69 -9.41 6.43 -4.03
C ILE A 69 -10.16 7.12 -5.18
N GLU A 70 -10.75 8.29 -4.93
CA GLU A 70 -11.43 9.13 -5.93
C GLU A 70 -10.50 9.49 -7.08
N PHE A 71 -9.27 9.91 -6.80
CA PHE A 71 -8.26 10.20 -7.83
C PHE A 71 -8.03 8.99 -8.75
N PHE A 72 -7.88 7.79 -8.19
CA PHE A 72 -7.67 6.58 -9.00
C PHE A 72 -8.95 6.10 -9.70
N ALA A 73 -10.12 6.27 -9.09
CA ALA A 73 -11.41 5.98 -9.70
C ALA A 73 -11.60 6.82 -10.96
N ASP A 74 -11.33 8.13 -10.89
CA ASP A 74 -11.35 9.04 -12.04
C ASP A 74 -10.30 8.64 -13.10
N LEU A 75 -9.06 8.38 -12.67
CA LEU A 75 -7.97 7.99 -13.56
C LEU A 75 -8.30 6.72 -14.37
N PHE A 76 -8.95 5.75 -13.73
CA PHE A 76 -9.34 4.48 -14.35
C PHE A 76 -10.74 4.51 -14.98
N ARG A 77 -11.44 5.65 -14.92
CA ARG A 77 -12.81 5.83 -15.44
C ARG A 77 -13.78 4.83 -14.83
N ALA A 78 -13.69 4.64 -13.52
CA ALA A 78 -14.70 3.90 -12.78
C ALA A 78 -16.07 4.58 -12.95
N SER A 79 -17.13 3.78 -12.92
CA SER A 79 -18.49 4.29 -12.93
C SER A 79 -18.68 5.20 -11.71
N LYS A 80 -19.27 6.38 -11.94
CA LYS A 80 -19.55 7.32 -10.85
C LYS A 80 -20.41 6.63 -9.78
N ASP A 81 -20.01 6.77 -8.52
CA ASP A 81 -20.69 6.18 -7.36
C ASP A 81 -20.74 4.63 -7.36
N ASP A 82 -19.98 3.97 -8.23
CA ASP A 82 -19.92 2.50 -8.36
C ASP A 82 -18.45 2.03 -8.36
N TYR A 83 -17.79 2.35 -7.25
CA TYR A 83 -16.46 1.84 -6.90
C TYR A 83 -16.33 1.76 -5.38
N SER A 84 -15.48 0.84 -4.93
CA SER A 84 -15.02 0.76 -3.55
C SER A 84 -13.57 0.31 -3.52
N GLY A 85 -12.90 0.50 -2.38
CA GLY A 85 -11.50 0.14 -2.24
C GLY A 85 -10.90 0.73 -0.97
N TYR A 86 -9.61 0.48 -0.79
CA TYR A 86 -8.82 1.01 0.30
C TYR A 86 -7.36 1.13 -0.13
N VAL A 87 -6.57 1.95 0.56
CA VAL A 87 -5.15 2.14 0.26
C VAL A 87 -4.35 0.98 0.87
N THR A 88 -3.72 0.19 0.00
CA THR A 88 -2.93 -0.99 0.41
C THR A 88 -1.49 -0.64 0.77
N ASN A 89 -0.81 -1.53 1.49
CA ASN A 89 0.61 -1.41 1.82
C ASN A 89 1.55 -1.83 0.66
N GLY A 90 0.98 -2.08 -0.53
CA GLY A 90 1.72 -2.37 -1.76
C GLY A 90 1.02 -3.38 -2.67
N GLY A 91 1.52 -3.53 -3.89
CA GLY A 91 0.88 -4.34 -4.92
C GLY A 91 0.72 -5.83 -4.58
N SER A 92 1.51 -6.38 -3.65
CA SER A 92 1.31 -7.77 -3.20
C SER A 92 0.01 -7.95 -2.41
N GLU A 93 -0.34 -6.97 -1.57
CA GLU A 93 -1.61 -6.97 -0.83
C GLU A 93 -2.77 -6.73 -1.79
N GLY A 94 -2.65 -5.74 -2.69
CA GLY A 94 -3.68 -5.48 -3.70
C GLY A 94 -3.97 -6.70 -4.58
N ASN A 95 -2.95 -7.43 -5.02
CA ASN A 95 -3.11 -8.67 -5.78
C ASN A 95 -3.83 -9.75 -4.97
N LEU A 96 -3.46 -9.93 -3.70
CA LEU A 96 -4.11 -10.91 -2.83
C LEU A 96 -5.58 -10.56 -2.62
N TYR A 97 -5.89 -9.29 -2.35
CA TYR A 97 -7.25 -8.82 -2.12
C TYR A 97 -8.12 -8.94 -3.37
N GLY A 98 -7.59 -8.57 -4.55
CA GLY A 98 -8.29 -8.73 -5.82
C GLY A 98 -8.63 -10.20 -6.12
N LEU A 99 -7.68 -11.13 -5.91
CA LEU A 99 -7.94 -12.57 -6.07
C LEU A 99 -8.90 -13.10 -5.01
N TYR A 100 -8.81 -12.60 -3.77
CA TYR A 100 -9.75 -12.96 -2.71
C TYR A 100 -11.18 -12.58 -3.10
N LEU A 101 -11.43 -11.34 -3.54
CA LEU A 101 -12.75 -10.92 -4.03
C LEU A 101 -13.21 -11.77 -5.23
N ALA A 102 -12.33 -12.05 -6.18
CA ALA A 102 -12.65 -12.90 -7.33
C ALA A 102 -13.07 -14.31 -6.90
N ARG A 103 -12.42 -14.91 -5.89
CA ARG A 103 -12.80 -16.21 -5.33
C ARG A 103 -14.17 -16.18 -4.67
N GLU A 104 -14.45 -15.15 -3.86
CA GLU A 104 -15.74 -15.02 -3.17
C GLU A 104 -16.90 -14.88 -4.18
N LEU A 105 -16.66 -14.19 -5.31
CA LEU A 105 -17.65 -14.03 -6.37
C LEU A 105 -17.73 -15.25 -7.32
N TYR A 106 -16.60 -15.92 -7.57
CA TYR A 106 -16.47 -17.03 -8.52
C TYR A 106 -15.70 -18.20 -7.91
N PRO A 107 -16.32 -18.98 -7.01
CA PRO A 107 -15.63 -20.01 -6.22
C PRO A 107 -15.04 -21.17 -7.06
N ASN A 108 -15.54 -21.37 -8.28
CA ASN A 108 -15.01 -22.36 -9.24
C ASN A 108 -14.31 -21.70 -10.44
N GLY A 109 -13.95 -20.42 -10.30
CA GLY A 109 -13.28 -19.67 -11.37
C GLY A 109 -11.89 -20.22 -11.67
N ILE A 110 -11.48 -20.14 -12.94
CA ILE A 110 -10.13 -20.50 -13.39
C ILE A 110 -9.30 -19.22 -13.47
N VAL A 111 -8.15 -19.20 -12.80
CA VAL A 111 -7.24 -18.04 -12.84
C VAL A 111 -6.28 -18.16 -14.02
N TYR A 112 -6.30 -17.17 -14.91
CA TYR A 112 -5.33 -17.03 -16.00
C TYR A 112 -4.34 -15.93 -15.66
N TYR A 113 -3.04 -16.22 -15.77
CA TYR A 113 -1.97 -15.23 -15.58
C TYR A 113 -0.76 -15.59 -16.46
N SER A 114 0.03 -14.58 -16.83
CA SER A 114 1.23 -14.75 -17.66
C SER A 114 2.38 -15.41 -16.88
N SER A 115 3.30 -16.11 -17.56
CA SER A 115 4.58 -16.54 -16.97
C SER A 115 5.41 -15.37 -16.45
N GLU A 116 5.22 -14.18 -17.02
CA GLU A 116 5.89 -12.93 -16.62
C GLU A 116 5.20 -12.23 -15.43
N SER A 117 4.11 -12.79 -14.91
CA SER A 117 3.41 -12.18 -13.78
C SER A 117 4.29 -12.16 -12.55
N HIS A 118 4.20 -11.08 -11.77
CA HIS A 118 4.93 -10.96 -10.52
C HIS A 118 4.61 -12.14 -9.60
N TYR A 119 5.63 -12.65 -8.89
CA TYR A 119 5.53 -13.86 -8.06
C TYR A 119 4.43 -13.79 -6.98
N SER A 120 3.95 -12.59 -6.63
CA SER A 120 2.83 -12.41 -5.71
C SER A 120 1.53 -13.03 -6.22
N ILE A 121 1.33 -13.15 -7.53
CA ILE A 121 0.14 -13.78 -8.12
C ILE A 121 0.07 -15.28 -7.81
N PRO A 122 1.03 -16.13 -8.24
CA PRO A 122 1.00 -17.56 -7.93
C PRO A 122 1.08 -17.85 -6.41
N LYS A 123 1.78 -17.00 -5.65
CA LYS A 123 1.76 -17.06 -4.18
C LYS A 123 0.34 -16.87 -3.62
N SER A 124 -0.41 -15.88 -4.11
CA SER A 124 -1.77 -15.59 -3.63
C SER A 124 -2.76 -16.66 -4.04
N ILE A 125 -2.66 -17.19 -5.27
CA ILE A 125 -3.47 -18.33 -5.74
C ILE A 125 -3.30 -19.52 -4.77
N ARG A 126 -2.06 -19.87 -4.44
CA ARG A 126 -1.76 -20.94 -3.48
C ARG A 126 -2.32 -20.66 -2.08
N LEU A 127 -2.21 -19.43 -1.58
CA LEU A 127 -2.75 -19.05 -0.27
C LEU A 127 -4.28 -19.12 -0.21
N LEU A 128 -4.94 -18.77 -1.31
CA LEU A 128 -6.40 -18.74 -1.40
C LEU A 128 -7.01 -20.09 -1.80
N ASN A 129 -6.19 -21.08 -2.13
CA ASN A 129 -6.58 -22.40 -2.64
C ASN A 129 -7.49 -22.31 -3.88
N MET A 130 -7.02 -21.53 -4.86
CA MET A 130 -7.64 -21.34 -6.18
C MET A 130 -6.89 -22.09 -7.28
#